data_AF-A0A3Q0R9Q8-F1
#
_entry.id   AF-A0A3Q0R9Q8-F1
#
_cell.length_a   1.000
_cell.length_b   1.000
_cell.length_c   1.000
_cell.angle_alpha   90.00
_cell.angle_beta   90.00
_cell.angle_gamma   90.00
#
_symmetry.space_group_name_H-M   'P 1'
#
loop_
_entity.id
_entity.type
_entity.pdbx_description
1 polymer ?
#
loop_
_entity_poly.entity_id
_entity_poly.type
_entity_poly.pdbx_seq_one_letter_code
_entity_poly.pdbx_strand_id
1 'polypeptide(L)'
;WEVTYDDDSPRVELGASQMPKDKGVYTMYHGTSIANARLIIANGFQQSQGGMLGNGVYVSRDKNKAQRYPLNSSPANRVVLELRVRVGRVKRIDKDNHPMQYTWNKNGYDTAWVPPNCGMKAVPSGLEEDCVFDPKRVTVVGIAMAPDTVLTELQQLVANSVRGDLSGDAALGVCSLCKRKQQQESPHTRQPCWGCGQNICILMSKH
;
A
#
# COMPACT_ATOMS: atom_id res chain seq x y z
N TRP A 1 7.56 -19.39 18.36
CA TRP A 1 6.83 -18.86 17.19
C TRP A 1 7.11 -17.37 17.13
N GLU A 2 7.89 -16.94 16.14
CA GLU A 2 8.17 -15.52 15.93
C GLU A 2 7.00 -14.88 15.18
N VAL A 3 6.43 -13.84 15.79
CA VAL A 3 5.47 -12.95 15.15
C VAL A 3 6.25 -11.74 14.68
N THR A 4 6.46 -11.65 13.37
CA THR A 4 6.99 -10.43 12.74
C THR A 4 5.85 -9.42 12.62
N TYR A 5 5.96 -8.30 13.32
CA TYR A 5 5.02 -7.19 13.17
C TYR A 5 5.18 -6.58 11.76
N ASP A 6 4.06 -6.39 11.06
CA ASP A 6 3.99 -5.83 9.68
C ASP A 6 4.42 -4.34 9.56
N ASP A 7 4.77 -3.69 10.68
CA ASP A 7 5.03 -2.25 10.71
C ASP A 7 6.51 -1.90 10.48
N ASP A 8 7.43 -2.80 10.87
CA ASP A 8 8.88 -2.58 10.77
C ASP A 8 9.56 -3.38 9.64
N SER A 9 8.79 -3.98 8.73
CA SER A 9 9.41 -4.58 7.54
C SER A 9 10.17 -3.48 6.78
N PRO A 10 11.51 -3.61 6.62
CA PRO A 10 12.32 -2.62 5.91
C PRO A 10 11.64 -2.31 4.58
N ARG A 11 11.56 -1.03 4.20
CA ARG A 11 11.17 -0.66 2.83
C ARG A 11 12.12 -1.37 1.89
N VAL A 12 11.71 -2.52 1.38
CA VAL A 12 12.51 -3.26 0.41
C VAL A 12 12.36 -2.49 -0.89
N GLU A 13 13.43 -1.85 -1.34
CA GLU A 13 13.50 -1.29 -2.68
C GLU A 13 13.56 -2.46 -3.67
N LEU A 14 12.39 -2.95 -4.05
CA LEU A 14 12.22 -3.94 -5.10
C LEU A 14 12.04 -3.20 -6.42
N GLY A 15 13.00 -3.33 -7.33
CA GLY A 15 12.95 -2.70 -8.64
C GLY A 15 11.90 -3.33 -9.56
N ALA A 16 11.50 -2.59 -10.61
CA ALA A 16 10.50 -3.00 -11.59
C ALA A 16 10.86 -4.31 -12.34
N SER A 17 12.16 -4.65 -12.43
CA SER A 17 12.63 -5.90 -13.04
C SER A 17 12.50 -7.12 -12.13
N GLN A 18 12.19 -6.93 -10.85
CA GLN A 18 12.22 -7.98 -9.83
C GLN A 18 10.82 -8.50 -9.48
N MET A 19 10.73 -9.80 -9.25
CA MET A 19 9.48 -10.45 -8.85
C MET A 19 9.06 -10.02 -7.44
N PRO A 20 7.81 -9.53 -7.26
CA PRO A 20 7.26 -9.29 -5.92
C PRO A 20 7.14 -10.60 -5.15
N LYS A 21 7.53 -10.57 -3.89
CA LYS A 21 7.38 -11.69 -2.96
C LYS A 21 6.08 -11.54 -2.21
N ASP A 22 5.42 -12.67 -1.95
CA ASP A 22 4.24 -12.70 -1.11
C ASP A 22 4.49 -12.01 0.24
N LYS A 23 3.48 -11.27 0.70
CA LYS A 23 3.48 -10.46 1.92
C LYS A 23 4.52 -9.33 1.93
N GLY A 24 5.11 -9.02 0.78
CA GLY A 24 6.02 -7.90 0.64
C GLY A 24 5.35 -6.53 0.86
N VAL A 25 6.17 -5.56 1.24
CA VAL A 25 5.80 -4.14 1.29
C VAL A 25 6.77 -3.37 0.41
N TYR A 26 6.25 -2.69 -0.60
CA TYR A 26 7.08 -2.04 -1.62
C TYR A 26 6.72 -0.57 -1.80
N THR A 27 7.72 0.23 -2.12
CA THR A 27 7.51 1.56 -2.70
C THR A 27 7.05 1.39 -4.14
N MET A 28 5.90 1.97 -4.46
CA MET A 28 5.34 1.96 -5.81
C MET A 28 4.78 3.34 -6.16
N TYR A 29 4.36 3.50 -7.41
CA TYR A 29 3.95 4.77 -7.98
C TYR A 29 2.61 4.65 -8.71
N HIS A 30 1.80 5.70 -8.59
CA HIS A 30 0.55 5.85 -9.32
C HIS A 30 0.49 7.24 -9.95
N GLY A 31 0.36 7.28 -11.28
CA GLY A 31 0.17 8.51 -12.05
C GLY A 31 -1.30 8.89 -12.13
N THR A 32 -1.63 10.13 -11.80
CA THR A 32 -3.02 10.61 -11.77
C THR A 32 -3.09 12.12 -12.04
N SER A 33 -4.31 12.67 -12.10
CA SER A 33 -4.50 14.12 -12.26
C SER A 33 -4.32 14.87 -10.93
N ILE A 34 -4.08 16.17 -10.95
CA ILE A 34 -4.01 16.99 -9.72
C ILE A 34 -5.29 16.86 -8.89
N ALA A 35 -6.46 16.94 -9.54
CA ALA A 35 -7.75 16.82 -8.87
C ALA A 35 -7.91 15.45 -8.18
N ASN A 36 -7.55 14.37 -8.87
CA ASN A 36 -7.61 13.03 -8.31
C ASN A 36 -6.57 12.82 -7.21
N ALA A 37 -5.38 13.40 -7.33
CA ALA A 37 -4.36 13.33 -6.28
C ALA A 37 -4.90 13.90 -4.96
N ARG A 38 -5.54 15.08 -4.99
CA ARG A 38 -6.18 15.66 -3.79
C ARG A 38 -7.24 14.74 -3.21
N LEU A 39 -8.11 14.17 -4.04
CA LEU A 39 -9.16 13.25 -3.61
C LEU A 39 -8.60 11.96 -3.00
N ILE A 40 -7.56 11.39 -3.61
CA ILE A 40 -6.89 10.18 -3.12
C ILE A 40 -6.20 10.44 -1.79
N ILE A 41 -5.54 11.59 -1.63
CA ILE A 41 -4.87 11.94 -0.37
C ILE A 41 -5.90 12.14 0.75
N ALA A 42 -7.05 12.75 0.45
CA ALA A 42 -8.10 13.02 1.42
C ALA A 42 -8.92 11.79 1.80
N ASN A 43 -9.26 10.94 0.83
CA ASN A 43 -10.26 9.88 1.00
C ASN A 43 -9.70 8.46 0.84
N GLY A 44 -8.41 8.33 0.51
CA GLY A 44 -7.82 7.07 0.08
C GLY A 44 -8.16 6.71 -1.36
N PHE A 45 -7.60 5.58 -1.81
CA PHE A 45 -7.87 5.03 -3.13
C PHE A 45 -9.28 4.41 -3.20
N GLN A 46 -9.84 4.40 -4.41
CA GLN A 46 -10.99 3.57 -4.78
C GLN A 46 -10.56 2.61 -5.89
N GLN A 47 -11.23 1.47 -5.98
CA GLN A 47 -10.99 0.54 -7.08
C GLN A 47 -11.41 1.18 -8.40
N SER A 48 -10.62 0.96 -9.45
CA SER A 48 -11.09 1.18 -10.80
C SER A 48 -12.28 0.27 -11.11
N GLN A 49 -13.14 0.68 -12.05
CA GLN A 49 -14.25 -0.16 -12.52
C GLN A 49 -13.78 -1.34 -13.40
N GLY A 50 -12.51 -1.33 -13.82
CA GLY A 50 -11.93 -2.35 -14.69
C GLY A 50 -10.48 -2.04 -15.05
N GLY A 51 -10.02 -2.65 -16.14
CA GLY A 51 -8.63 -2.60 -16.61
C GLY A 51 -8.16 -4.00 -17.00
N MET A 52 -6.92 -4.12 -17.46
CA MET A 52 -6.42 -5.39 -18.00
C MET A 52 -6.30 -6.52 -16.96
N LEU A 53 -6.33 -6.20 -15.67
CA LEU A 53 -6.33 -7.13 -14.54
C LEU A 53 -7.65 -7.10 -13.75
N GLY A 54 -8.70 -6.50 -14.29
CA GLY A 54 -9.98 -6.30 -13.59
C GLY A 54 -9.98 -5.07 -12.69
N ASN A 55 -10.88 -5.06 -11.71
CA ASN A 55 -11.03 -3.97 -10.75
C ASN A 55 -9.92 -3.99 -9.68
N GLY A 56 -9.39 -2.81 -9.36
CA GLY A 56 -8.38 -2.64 -8.33
C GLY A 56 -7.67 -1.30 -8.43
N VAL A 57 -6.60 -1.15 -7.66
CA VAL A 57 -5.69 0.01 -7.71
C VAL A 57 -4.46 -0.38 -8.51
N TYR A 58 -4.27 0.28 -9.65
CA TYR A 58 -3.16 0.02 -10.56
C TYR A 58 -1.94 0.82 -10.15
N VAL A 59 -0.82 0.14 -9.92
CA VAL A 59 0.43 0.73 -9.44
C VAL A 59 1.62 0.11 -10.17
N SER A 60 2.76 0.79 -10.10
CA SER A 60 3.99 0.39 -10.78
C SER A 60 5.19 0.76 -9.92
N ARG A 61 6.18 -0.13 -9.81
CA ARG A 61 7.52 0.18 -9.28
C ARG A 61 8.34 1.02 -10.25
N ASP A 62 7.99 1.02 -11.54
CA ASP A 62 8.55 1.95 -12.52
C ASP A 62 7.87 3.34 -12.39
N LYS A 63 8.61 4.31 -11.84
CA LYS A 63 8.17 5.71 -11.72
C LYS A 63 7.95 6.35 -13.10
N ASN A 64 8.83 6.09 -14.06
CA ASN A 64 8.74 6.67 -15.40
C ASN A 64 7.49 6.17 -16.13
N LYS A 65 7.11 4.89 -15.90
CA LYS A 65 5.82 4.37 -16.36
C LYS A 65 4.66 5.19 -15.79
N ALA A 66 4.65 5.41 -14.47
CA ALA A 66 3.58 6.12 -13.79
C ALA A 66 3.44 7.58 -14.27
N GLN A 67 4.56 8.27 -14.55
CA GLN A 67 4.58 9.67 -15.05
C GLN A 67 3.80 9.88 -16.37
N ARG A 68 3.57 8.81 -17.14
CA ARG A 68 2.82 8.89 -18.40
C ARG A 68 1.32 9.04 -18.18
N TYR A 69 0.81 8.79 -16.97
CA TYR A 69 -0.62 8.82 -16.69
C TYR A 69 -1.06 10.14 -16.03
N PRO A 70 -2.27 10.62 -16.37
CA PRO A 70 -3.18 10.08 -17.39
C PRO A 70 -2.68 10.35 -18.82
N LEU A 71 -2.79 9.36 -19.72
CA LEU A 71 -2.19 9.38 -21.07
C LEU A 71 -2.62 10.60 -21.90
N ASN A 72 -3.90 10.98 -21.83
CA ASN A 72 -4.49 12.08 -22.59
C ASN A 72 -4.61 13.37 -21.77
N SER A 73 -3.69 13.58 -20.82
CA SER A 73 -3.64 14.81 -20.01
C SER A 73 -2.38 15.61 -20.28
N SER A 74 -2.47 16.94 -20.19
CA SER A 74 -1.31 17.84 -20.23
C SER A 74 -0.32 17.48 -19.11
N PRO A 75 1.01 17.55 -19.35
CA PRO A 75 2.01 17.37 -18.29
C PRO A 75 1.78 18.26 -17.08
N ALA A 76 1.24 19.48 -17.28
CA ALA A 76 0.90 20.43 -16.22
C ALA A 76 -0.26 19.97 -15.31
N ASN A 77 -0.91 18.84 -15.62
CA ASN A 77 -1.96 18.25 -14.80
C ASN A 77 -1.58 16.84 -14.29
N ARG A 78 -0.35 16.37 -14.51
CA ARG A 78 0.08 15.03 -14.07
C ARG A 78 0.79 15.08 -12.73
N VAL A 79 0.37 14.20 -11.84
CA VAL A 79 0.97 13.96 -10.53
C VAL A 79 1.35 12.49 -10.43
N VAL A 80 2.50 12.19 -9.83
CA VAL A 80 2.86 10.82 -9.43
C VAL A 80 2.89 10.76 -7.92
N LEU A 81 2.00 9.95 -7.36
CA LEU A 81 1.96 9.62 -5.94
C LEU A 81 3.02 8.54 -5.65
N GLU A 82 3.77 8.72 -4.56
CA GLU A 82 4.62 7.67 -3.98
C GLU A 82 3.81 6.92 -2.93
N LEU A 83 3.86 5.58 -3.01
CA LEU A 83 2.96 4.69 -2.29
C LEU A 83 3.75 3.66 -1.47
N ARG A 84 3.26 3.35 -0.27
CA ARG A 84 3.59 2.12 0.45
C ARG A 84 2.51 1.09 0.15
N VAL A 85 2.88 0.01 -0.54
CA VAL A 85 1.93 -1.02 -1.00
C VAL A 85 2.19 -2.34 -0.30
N ARG A 86 1.19 -2.86 0.41
CA ARG A 86 1.20 -4.20 1.04
C ARG A 86 0.61 -5.24 0.08
N VAL A 87 1.46 -5.90 -0.72
CA VAL A 87 1.00 -6.70 -1.86
C VAL A 87 0.25 -7.99 -1.48
N GLY A 88 0.42 -8.49 -0.25
CA GLY A 88 -0.25 -9.72 0.20
C GLY A 88 0.13 -10.92 -0.66
N ARG A 89 -0.83 -11.79 -0.98
CA ARG A 89 -0.60 -12.91 -1.92
C ARG A 89 -0.62 -12.41 -3.36
N VAL A 90 0.45 -12.66 -4.11
CA VAL A 90 0.62 -12.14 -5.47
C VAL A 90 0.34 -13.21 -6.52
N LYS A 91 -0.52 -12.89 -7.50
CA LYS A 91 -0.75 -13.72 -8.68
C LYS A 91 0.02 -13.17 -9.87
N ARG A 92 0.98 -13.93 -10.37
CA ARG A 92 1.61 -13.68 -11.68
C ARG A 92 0.60 -13.89 -12.82
N ILE A 93 0.49 -12.90 -13.70
CA ILE A 93 -0.33 -12.88 -14.92
C ILE A 93 0.61 -12.53 -16.08
N ASP A 94 1.09 -13.52 -16.81
CA ASP A 94 2.23 -13.37 -17.74
C ASP A 94 1.94 -13.83 -19.18
N LYS A 95 0.66 -13.99 -19.52
CA LYS A 95 0.22 -14.29 -20.88
C LYS A 95 -1.15 -13.68 -21.15
N ASP A 96 -1.42 -13.40 -22.42
CA ASP A 96 -2.76 -13.03 -22.85
C ASP A 96 -3.75 -14.16 -22.56
N ASN A 97 -4.99 -13.81 -22.24
CA ASN A 97 -6.05 -14.76 -21.88
C ASN A 97 -5.66 -15.66 -20.69
N HIS A 98 -4.89 -15.13 -19.73
CA HIS A 98 -4.57 -15.88 -18.53
C HIS A 98 -5.88 -16.26 -17.80
N PRO A 99 -6.07 -17.52 -17.37
CA PRO A 99 -7.35 -18.00 -16.83
C PRO A 99 -7.82 -17.26 -15.58
N MET A 100 -6.89 -16.61 -14.88
CA MET A 100 -7.15 -15.80 -13.68
C MET A 100 -6.99 -14.29 -13.88
N GLN A 101 -6.88 -13.80 -15.13
CA GLN A 101 -6.61 -12.39 -15.43
C GLN A 101 -7.60 -11.43 -14.74
N TYR A 102 -8.87 -11.84 -14.61
CA TYR A 102 -9.95 -11.05 -14.00
C TYR A 102 -10.52 -11.66 -12.71
N THR A 103 -10.00 -12.81 -12.26
CA THR A 103 -10.59 -13.60 -11.15
C THR A 103 -9.60 -13.94 -10.05
N TRP A 104 -8.36 -13.45 -10.13
CA TRP A 104 -7.32 -13.68 -9.13
C TRP A 104 -7.76 -13.34 -7.70
N ASN A 105 -8.51 -12.25 -7.51
CA ASN A 105 -9.02 -11.86 -6.18
C ASN A 105 -10.00 -12.91 -5.59
N LYS A 106 -10.91 -13.45 -6.40
CA LYS A 106 -11.86 -14.51 -5.99
C LYS A 106 -11.16 -15.84 -5.64
N ASN A 107 -9.90 -15.98 -6.05
CA ASN A 107 -9.06 -17.13 -5.75
C ASN A 107 -8.09 -16.87 -4.58
N GLY A 108 -8.34 -15.83 -3.79
CA GLY A 108 -7.61 -15.53 -2.56
C GLY A 108 -6.27 -14.83 -2.75
N TYR A 109 -6.04 -14.19 -3.92
CA TYR A 109 -4.89 -13.32 -4.14
C TYR A 109 -5.25 -11.86 -3.85
N ASP A 110 -4.32 -11.13 -3.25
CA ASP A 110 -4.50 -9.72 -2.89
C ASP A 110 -4.04 -8.76 -4.01
N THR A 111 -3.08 -9.22 -4.83
CA THR A 111 -2.51 -8.46 -5.94
C THR A 111 -2.33 -9.34 -7.16
N ALA A 112 -2.67 -8.86 -8.35
CA ALA A 112 -2.20 -9.42 -9.61
C ALA A 112 -0.99 -8.64 -10.12
N TRP A 113 0.00 -9.34 -10.68
CA TRP A 113 1.24 -8.77 -11.17
C TRP A 113 1.56 -9.25 -12.59
N VAL A 114 1.81 -8.31 -13.49
CA VAL A 114 2.33 -8.56 -14.84
C VAL A 114 3.85 -8.37 -14.82
N PRO A 115 4.65 -9.40 -15.13
CA PRO A 115 6.10 -9.26 -15.21
C PRO A 115 6.52 -8.37 -16.37
N PRO A 116 7.67 -7.68 -16.24
CA PRO A 116 8.23 -6.94 -17.36
C PRO A 116 8.65 -7.92 -18.47
N ASN A 117 8.50 -7.49 -19.71
CA ASN A 117 8.92 -8.19 -20.93
C ASN A 117 8.37 -9.63 -21.04
N CYS A 118 7.19 -9.92 -20.48
CA CYS A 118 6.57 -11.25 -20.55
C CYS A 118 5.94 -11.58 -21.92
N GLY A 119 5.93 -10.64 -22.88
CA GLY A 119 5.42 -10.86 -24.23
C GLY A 119 3.89 -10.77 -24.37
N MET A 120 3.18 -10.33 -23.33
CA MET A 120 1.73 -10.08 -23.41
C MET A 120 1.41 -8.96 -24.41
N LYS A 121 0.56 -9.26 -25.39
CA LYS A 121 0.06 -8.26 -26.36
C LYS A 121 -0.81 -7.21 -25.69
N ALA A 122 -1.52 -7.56 -24.62
CA ALA A 122 -2.29 -6.62 -23.80
C ALA A 122 -1.40 -5.57 -23.10
N VAL A 123 -0.08 -5.79 -23.02
CA VAL A 123 0.90 -4.84 -22.46
C VAL A 123 1.99 -4.55 -23.49
N PRO A 124 1.70 -3.78 -24.57
CA PRO A 124 2.66 -3.55 -25.65
C PRO A 124 3.97 -2.90 -25.18
N SER A 125 3.92 -2.15 -24.09
CA SER A 125 5.11 -1.49 -23.53
C SER A 125 6.11 -2.46 -22.90
N GLY A 126 5.70 -3.70 -22.58
CA GLY A 126 6.53 -4.65 -21.83
C GLY A 126 6.84 -4.22 -20.39
N LEU A 127 6.27 -3.13 -19.87
CA LEU A 127 6.53 -2.67 -18.51
C LEU A 127 5.59 -3.35 -17.52
N GLU A 128 6.14 -3.68 -16.35
CA GLU A 128 5.43 -4.36 -15.27
C GLU A 128 4.25 -3.56 -14.73
N GLU A 129 3.26 -4.25 -14.18
CA GLU A 129 2.08 -3.64 -13.56
C GLU A 129 1.55 -4.48 -12.42
N ASP A 130 1.20 -3.84 -11.32
CA ASP A 130 0.49 -4.46 -10.21
C ASP A 130 -0.93 -3.90 -10.14
N CYS A 131 -1.91 -4.76 -9.87
CA CYS A 131 -3.28 -4.40 -9.55
C CYS A 131 -3.64 -4.95 -8.17
N VAL A 132 -3.76 -4.04 -7.20
CA VAL A 132 -4.06 -4.36 -5.80
C VAL A 132 -5.56 -4.33 -5.58
N PHE A 133 -6.14 -5.38 -5.01
CA PHE A 133 -7.60 -5.48 -4.89
C PHE A 133 -8.16 -4.51 -3.87
N ASP A 134 -7.72 -4.61 -2.61
CA ASP A 134 -8.20 -3.78 -1.51
C ASP A 134 -7.43 -2.44 -1.46
N PRO A 135 -8.08 -1.29 -1.69
CA PRO A 135 -7.43 0.01 -1.61
C PRO A 135 -6.77 0.30 -0.25
N LYS A 136 -7.22 -0.31 0.85
CA LYS A 136 -6.62 -0.16 2.19
C LYS A 136 -5.20 -0.75 2.30
N ARG A 137 -4.75 -1.48 1.28
CA ARG A 137 -3.37 -1.97 1.17
C ARG A 137 -2.42 -0.96 0.53
N VAL A 138 -2.95 0.18 0.06
CA VAL A 138 -2.20 1.21 -0.66
C VAL A 138 -2.26 2.51 0.14
N THR A 139 -1.11 2.94 0.67
CA THR A 139 -1.00 4.18 1.45
C THR A 139 -0.18 5.21 0.66
N VAL A 140 -0.69 6.43 0.52
CA VAL A 140 0.10 7.54 -0.03
C VAL A 140 1.12 7.98 1.02
N VAL A 141 2.40 7.95 0.67
CA VAL A 141 3.50 8.32 1.58
C VAL A 141 4.31 9.51 1.07
N GLY A 142 4.07 9.97 -0.16
CA GLY A 142 4.75 11.11 -0.73
C GLY A 142 4.26 11.52 -2.11
N ILE A 143 4.87 12.59 -2.63
CA ILE A 143 4.66 13.08 -3.99
C ILE A 143 5.98 12.90 -4.74
N ALA A 144 6.00 11.96 -5.69
CA ALA A 144 7.19 11.65 -6.47
C ALA A 144 7.39 12.63 -7.64
N MET A 145 6.31 13.24 -8.14
CA MET A 145 6.33 14.27 -9.18
C MET A 145 5.01 15.06 -9.14
N ALA A 146 5.08 16.38 -9.27
CA ALA A 146 3.94 17.25 -9.52
C ALA A 146 4.43 18.56 -10.16
N PRO A 147 3.55 19.36 -10.80
CA PRO A 147 3.88 20.73 -11.19
C PRO A 147 4.24 21.59 -9.97
N ASP A 148 5.20 22.49 -10.12
CA ASP A 148 5.70 23.35 -9.03
C ASP A 148 4.59 24.15 -8.36
N THR A 149 3.57 24.54 -9.13
CA THR A 149 2.41 25.32 -8.66
C THR A 149 1.56 24.59 -7.61
N VAL A 150 1.64 23.26 -7.52
CA VAL A 150 0.83 22.45 -6.59
C VAL A 150 1.68 21.53 -5.70
N LEU A 151 2.99 21.43 -5.94
CA LEU A 151 3.85 20.48 -5.23
C LEU A 151 3.82 20.67 -3.70
N THR A 152 4.03 21.90 -3.23
CA THR A 152 4.05 22.22 -1.80
C THR A 152 2.71 21.94 -1.13
N GLU A 153 1.60 22.29 -1.80
CA GLU A 153 0.24 22.00 -1.33
C GLU A 153 0.03 20.49 -1.13
N LEU A 154 0.34 19.69 -2.16
CA LEU A 154 0.16 18.24 -2.12
C LEU A 154 1.04 17.58 -1.06
N GLN A 155 2.30 18.03 -0.91
CA GLN A 155 3.18 17.55 0.15
C GLN A 155 2.65 17.84 1.55
N GLN A 156 2.08 19.04 1.77
CA GLN A 156 1.43 19.38 3.04
C GLN A 156 0.19 18.53 3.31
N LEU A 157 -0.63 18.25 2.28
CA LEU A 157 -1.79 17.36 2.42
C LEU A 157 -1.38 15.95 2.84
N VAL A 158 -0.33 15.38 2.24
CA VAL A 158 0.21 14.07 2.64
C VAL A 158 0.76 14.10 4.07
N ALA A 159 1.53 15.14 4.42
CA ALA A 159 2.06 15.26 5.79
C ALA A 159 0.94 15.40 6.84
N ASN A 160 -0.20 16.00 6.48
CA ASN A 160 -1.36 16.12 7.35
C ASN A 160 -2.14 14.80 7.47
N SER A 161 -2.31 14.05 6.38
CA SER A 161 -3.01 12.75 6.43
C SER A 161 -2.25 11.71 7.26
N VAL A 162 -0.92 11.66 7.15
CA VAL A 162 -0.09 10.76 7.98
C VAL A 162 -0.19 11.11 9.47
N ARG A 163 -0.27 12.40 9.81
CA ARG A 163 -0.50 12.85 11.20
C ARG A 163 -1.92 12.54 11.68
N GLY A 164 -2.91 12.63 10.79
CA GLY A 164 -4.30 12.24 11.01
C GLY A 164 -4.46 10.75 11.33
N ASP A 165 -3.77 9.88 10.60
CA ASP A 165 -3.80 8.42 10.86
C ASP A 165 -3.14 8.05 12.21
N LEU A 166 -2.09 8.78 12.61
CA LEU A 166 -1.47 8.61 13.94
C LEU A 166 -2.37 9.12 15.08
N SER A 167 -3.29 10.04 14.81
CA SER A 167 -4.21 10.62 15.80
C SER A 167 -5.62 10.00 15.78
N GLY A 168 -6.06 9.44 14.65
CA GLY A 168 -7.32 8.69 14.51
C GLY A 168 -7.29 7.31 15.15
N ASP A 169 -6.09 6.79 15.44
CA ASP A 169 -5.87 5.55 16.19
C ASP A 169 -5.54 5.81 17.67
N ALA A 170 -5.55 7.08 18.11
CA ALA A 170 -5.24 7.50 19.48
C ALA A 170 -6.44 7.41 20.44
N ALA A 171 -7.57 6.85 20.00
CA ALA A 171 -8.75 6.58 20.86
C ALA A 171 -8.94 5.09 21.23
N LEU A 172 -8.03 4.19 20.79
CA LEU A 172 -7.99 2.81 21.29
C LEU A 172 -6.85 2.67 22.30
N GLY A 173 -7.24 2.65 23.58
CA GLY A 173 -6.39 2.73 24.76
C GLY A 173 -5.08 1.95 24.64
N VAL A 174 -3.97 2.68 24.59
CA VAL A 174 -2.64 2.11 24.77
C VAL A 174 -2.55 1.58 26.20
N CYS A 175 -2.20 0.30 26.36
CA CYS A 175 -2.06 -0.28 27.69
C CYS A 175 -0.91 0.39 28.44
N SER A 176 -1.20 0.95 29.62
CA SER A 176 -0.23 1.69 30.42
C SER A 176 0.99 0.87 30.85
N LEU A 177 0.88 -0.46 30.88
CA LEU A 177 1.92 -1.40 31.30
C LEU A 177 2.82 -1.84 30.14
N CYS A 178 2.25 -2.43 29.07
CA CYS A 178 3.05 -2.98 27.97
C CYS A 178 3.24 -2.01 26.79
N LYS A 179 2.64 -0.82 26.84
CA LYS A 179 2.67 0.22 25.80
C LYS A 179 2.18 -0.22 24.41
N ARG A 180 1.48 -1.36 24.32
CA ARG A 180 0.86 -1.87 23.09
C ARG A 180 -0.59 -1.38 23.00
N LYS A 181 -1.08 -1.17 21.77
CA LYS A 181 -2.49 -0.83 21.50
C LYS A 181 -3.42 -1.96 21.96
N GLN A 182 -4.53 -1.62 22.61
CA GLN A 182 -5.60 -2.58 22.88
C GLN A 182 -6.37 -2.87 21.58
N GLN A 183 -6.35 -4.12 21.14
CA GLN A 183 -7.21 -4.58 20.05
C GLN A 183 -8.54 -5.06 20.66
N GLN A 184 -9.67 -4.71 20.03
CA GLN A 184 -11.02 -5.09 20.49
C GLN A 184 -11.20 -6.61 20.68
N GLU A 185 -10.45 -7.42 19.92
CA GLU A 185 -10.53 -8.88 19.94
C GLU A 185 -9.52 -9.55 20.90
N SER A 186 -8.71 -8.78 21.64
CA SER A 186 -7.71 -9.32 22.59
C SER A 186 -7.47 -8.36 23.75
N PRO A 187 -8.31 -8.40 24.80
CA PRO A 187 -8.20 -7.49 25.93
C PRO A 187 -6.91 -7.74 26.74
N HIS A 188 -6.23 -6.65 27.11
CA HIS A 188 -5.02 -6.73 27.90
C HIS A 188 -5.39 -6.96 29.37
N THR A 189 -5.19 -8.19 29.85
CA THR A 189 -5.46 -8.55 31.24
C THR A 189 -4.29 -8.14 32.13
N ARG A 190 -4.58 -7.49 33.26
CA ARG A 190 -3.59 -7.10 34.28
C ARG A 190 -3.57 -8.13 35.41
N GLN A 191 -2.38 -8.54 35.84
CA GLN A 191 -2.21 -9.46 36.97
C GLN A 191 -0.94 -9.14 37.78
N PRO A 192 -0.87 -9.49 39.06
CA PRO A 192 0.35 -9.34 39.84
C PRO A 192 1.44 -10.32 39.38
N CYS A 193 2.67 -9.83 39.26
CA CYS A 193 3.85 -10.66 39.00
C CYS A 193 4.16 -11.53 40.22
N TRP A 194 4.33 -12.83 40.00
CA TRP A 194 4.51 -13.79 41.10
C TRP A 194 5.86 -13.63 41.82
N GLY A 195 6.86 -13.00 41.18
CA GLY A 195 8.18 -12.78 41.77
C GLY A 195 8.30 -11.52 42.63
N CYS A 196 7.66 -10.41 42.23
CA CYS A 196 7.85 -9.10 42.88
C CYS A 196 6.54 -8.43 43.36
N GLY A 197 5.38 -8.96 42.99
CA GLY A 197 4.07 -8.37 43.30
C GLY A 197 3.63 -7.17 42.45
N GLN A 198 4.44 -6.67 41.51
CA GLN A 198 4.05 -5.55 40.64
C GLN A 198 3.02 -5.97 39.58
N ASN A 199 2.12 -5.05 39.22
CA ASN A 199 1.11 -5.29 38.19
C ASN A 199 1.75 -5.37 36.80
N ILE A 200 1.57 -6.49 36.11
CA ILE A 200 2.04 -6.75 34.75
C ILE A 200 0.85 -6.98 33.80
N CYS A 201 1.07 -6.70 32.51
CA CYS A 201 0.16 -7.11 31.45
C CYS A 201 0.59 -8.49 30.92
N ILE A 202 -0.36 -9.40 30.68
CA ILE A 202 -0.08 -10.76 30.18
C ILE A 202 0.68 -10.80 28.85
N LEU A 203 0.68 -9.69 28.10
CA LEU A 203 1.36 -9.57 26.82
C LEU A 203 2.79 -8.99 26.92
N MET A 204 3.27 -8.67 28.13
CA MET A 204 4.65 -8.22 28.34
C MET A 204 5.62 -9.38 28.09
N SER A 205 6.69 -9.13 27.31
CA SER A 205 7.74 -10.12 27.05
C SER A 205 8.77 -10.19 28.17
N LYS A 206 8.83 -9.17 29.02
CA LYS A 206 9.71 -9.06 30.18
C LYS A 206 8.96 -8.36 31.28
N HIS A 207 9.17 -8.83 32.50
CA HIS A 207 8.85 -8.10 33.70
C HIS A 207 9.97 -7.08 33.97
#